data_AF-A0A2V9QJF3-F1
#
_entry.id   AF-A0A2V9QJF3-F1
#
_cell.length_a   1.000
_cell.length_b   1.000
_cell.length_c   1.000
_cell.angle_alpha   90.00
_cell.angle_beta   90.00
_cell.angle_gamma   90.00
#
_symmetry.space_group_name_H-M   'P 1'
#
loop_
_entity.id
_entity.type
_entity.pdbx_description
1 polymer ?
#
loop_
_entity_poly.entity_id
_entity_poly.type
_entity_poly.pdbx_seq_one_letter_code
_entity_poly.pdbx_strand_id
1 'polypeptide(L)'
;MKEDWRAMDLDRDGTLNERDWYFYKARRSAQNAVLAFRLGGQGDMTQKNFLWRYQKSLPNVPSPLLYKGVLYLMKESGILTALDALTGKVLKQARLQGALGDYFASPVAADDKVFTLSHEGKVTVLKPGGQWEVLAINDLGEDCNATPAIADGSLYIRTRGALYRFGKQQ
;
A
#
# COMPACT_ATOMS: atom_id res chain seq x y z
N MET A 1 0.94 24.17 20.77
CA MET A 1 0.96 23.60 22.13
C MET A 1 -0.42 23.21 22.68
N LYS A 2 -1.54 23.93 22.41
CA LYS A 2 -2.87 23.52 22.92
C LYS A 2 -3.51 22.32 22.23
N GLU A 3 -3.17 22.04 20.96
CA GLU A 3 -3.73 20.89 20.22
C GLU A 3 -3.19 19.55 20.69
N ASP A 4 -1.95 19.53 21.20
CA ASP A 4 -1.27 18.31 21.65
C ASP A 4 -1.88 17.77 22.96
N TRP A 5 -2.36 18.65 23.83
CA TRP A 5 -3.00 18.28 25.10
C TRP A 5 -4.24 17.40 24.92
N ARG A 6 -5.13 17.77 23.99
CA ARG A 6 -6.36 17.03 23.69
C ARG A 6 -6.12 15.65 23.07
N ALA A 7 -4.92 15.42 22.52
CA ALA A 7 -4.55 14.14 21.94
C ALA A 7 -3.95 13.18 22.97
N MET A 8 -3.64 13.66 24.18
CA MET A 8 -3.04 12.88 25.27
C MET A 8 -4.05 12.57 26.38
N ASP A 9 -4.99 13.48 26.63
CA ASP A 9 -6.11 13.34 27.58
C ASP A 9 -7.31 12.68 26.87
N LEU A 10 -7.43 11.35 26.95
CA LEU A 10 -8.39 10.57 26.15
C LEU A 10 -9.84 10.74 26.61
N ASP A 11 -10.06 10.99 27.90
CA ASP A 11 -11.38 11.20 28.50
C ASP A 11 -11.73 12.68 28.73
N ARG A 12 -10.78 13.58 28.47
CA ARG A 12 -10.92 15.04 28.51
C ARG A 12 -11.17 15.58 29.92
N ASP A 13 -10.62 14.92 30.94
CA ASP A 13 -10.81 15.30 32.34
C ASP A 13 -9.86 16.42 32.81
N GLY A 14 -8.92 16.84 31.96
CA GLY A 14 -7.97 17.89 32.28
C GLY A 14 -6.76 17.40 33.09
N THR A 15 -6.63 16.09 33.28
CA THR A 15 -5.48 15.43 33.91
C THR A 15 -4.91 14.34 33.00
N LEU A 16 -3.77 13.77 33.38
CA LEU A 16 -3.18 12.64 32.66
C LEU A 16 -3.20 11.43 33.59
N ASN A 17 -4.11 10.50 33.33
CA ASN A 17 -4.24 9.29 34.14
C ASN A 17 -3.35 8.14 33.60
N GLU A 18 -3.38 6.99 34.27
CA GLU A 18 -2.55 5.84 33.89
C GLU A 18 -2.86 5.32 32.48
N ARG A 19 -4.14 5.35 32.07
CA ARG A 19 -4.59 4.92 30.75
C ARG A 19 -4.07 5.87 29.67
N ASP A 20 -4.17 7.18 29.90
CA ASP A 20 -3.63 8.21 29.00
C ASP A 20 -2.13 8.05 28.84
N TRP A 21 -1.41 7.86 29.94
CA TRP A 21 0.03 7.66 29.93
C TRP A 21 0.44 6.38 29.20
N TYR A 22 -0.30 5.28 29.39
CA TYR A 22 -0.07 4.04 28.66
C TYR A 22 -0.28 4.24 27.16
N PHE A 23 -1.38 4.86 26.76
CA PHE A 23 -1.69 5.11 25.34
C PHE A 23 -0.66 6.05 24.70
N TYR A 24 -0.26 7.11 25.40
CA TYR A 24 0.78 8.02 24.95
C TYR A 24 2.12 7.31 24.69
N LYS A 25 2.58 6.48 25.63
CA LYS A 25 3.78 5.66 25.47
C LYS A 25 3.61 4.66 24.32
N ALA A 26 2.48 3.98 24.25
CA ALA A 26 2.18 3.00 23.20
C ALA A 26 2.24 3.64 21.81
N ARG A 27 1.58 4.80 21.63
CA ARG A 27 1.58 5.58 20.38
C ARG A 27 2.98 6.02 19.98
N ARG A 28 3.82 6.46 20.93
CA ARG A 28 5.21 6.83 20.66
C ARG A 28 6.12 5.64 20.35
N SER A 29 5.81 4.47 20.88
CA SER A 29 6.53 3.23 20.61
C SER A 29 6.06 2.50 19.35
N ALA A 30 4.94 2.95 18.75
CA ALA A 30 4.35 2.31 17.59
C ALA A 30 5.30 2.37 16.39
N GLN A 31 5.57 1.21 15.81
CA GLN A 31 6.36 1.09 14.59
C GLN A 31 5.42 0.77 13.43
N ASN A 32 5.59 1.46 12.30
CA ASN A 32 4.88 1.11 11.08
C ASN A 32 5.24 -0.34 10.69
N ALA A 33 4.23 -1.13 10.38
CA ALA A 33 4.37 -2.53 10.02
C ALA A 33 3.19 -3.00 9.17
N VAL A 34 3.44 -3.95 8.28
CA VAL A 34 2.40 -4.86 7.79
C VAL A 34 2.39 -6.05 8.73
N LEU A 35 1.20 -6.37 9.25
CA LEU A 35 0.97 -7.47 10.17
C LEU A 35 -0.03 -8.43 9.54
N ALA A 36 0.19 -9.73 9.73
CA ALA A 36 -0.79 -10.75 9.38
C ALA A 36 -1.24 -11.51 10.60
N PHE A 37 -2.56 -11.71 10.68
CA PHE A 37 -3.21 -12.49 11.71
C PHE A 37 -4.15 -13.50 11.06
N ARG A 38 -4.24 -14.70 11.65
CA ARG A 38 -5.32 -15.64 11.35
C ARG A 38 -6.64 -15.05 11.87
N LEU A 39 -7.70 -15.11 11.07
CA LEU A 39 -9.03 -14.66 11.51
C LEU A 39 -9.68 -15.68 12.47
N GLY A 40 -10.59 -15.20 13.33
CA GLY A 40 -11.33 -16.01 14.32
C GLY A 40 -10.74 -15.97 15.73
N GLY A 41 -11.48 -16.51 16.70
CA GLY A 41 -11.12 -16.52 18.13
C GLY A 41 -11.87 -15.47 18.98
N GLN A 42 -11.63 -15.49 20.30
CA GLN A 42 -12.23 -14.57 21.28
C GLN A 42 -11.17 -14.14 22.30
N GLY A 43 -11.25 -12.87 22.74
CA GLY A 43 -10.29 -12.27 23.68
C GLY A 43 -9.04 -11.70 22.99
N ASP A 44 -7.92 -11.67 23.69
CA ASP A 44 -6.65 -11.19 23.14
C ASP A 44 -6.03 -12.22 22.17
N MET A 45 -6.05 -11.86 20.88
CA MET A 45 -5.55 -12.69 19.79
C MET A 45 -4.14 -12.29 19.33
N THR A 46 -3.51 -11.31 19.99
CA THR A 46 -2.25 -10.69 19.56
C THR A 46 -1.11 -11.69 19.45
N GLN A 47 -1.04 -12.67 20.35
CA GLN A 47 -0.02 -13.73 20.30
C GLN A 47 -0.52 -15.00 19.60
N LYS A 48 -1.80 -15.34 19.79
CA LYS A 48 -2.36 -16.63 19.36
C LYS A 48 -2.56 -16.73 17.85
N ASN A 49 -2.90 -15.61 17.21
CA ASN A 49 -3.23 -15.59 15.80
C ASN A 49 -2.20 -14.85 14.95
N PHE A 50 -1.19 -14.25 15.57
CA PHE A 50 -0.13 -13.57 14.83
C PHE A 50 0.64 -14.57 13.95
N LEU A 51 0.79 -14.24 12.68
CA LEU A 51 1.49 -15.07 11.70
C LEU A 51 2.86 -14.49 11.38
N TRP A 52 2.90 -13.23 10.97
CA TRP A 52 4.14 -12.57 10.58
C TRP A 52 4.02 -11.06 10.63
N ARG A 53 5.19 -10.40 10.63
CA ARG A 53 5.37 -8.94 10.62
C ARG A 53 6.42 -8.57 9.57
N TYR A 54 6.14 -7.51 8.82
CA TYR A 54 7.08 -6.90 7.90
C TYR A 54 7.19 -5.39 8.14
N GLN A 55 8.40 -4.83 8.17
CA GLN A 55 8.64 -3.45 8.60
C GLN A 55 9.54 -2.63 7.67
N LYS A 56 10.05 -3.22 6.60
CA LYS A 56 10.99 -2.55 5.69
C LYS A 56 10.24 -1.97 4.50
N SER A 57 10.71 -0.85 3.95
CA SER A 57 10.19 -0.28 2.69
C SER A 57 8.65 -0.20 2.61
N LEU A 58 8.03 0.23 3.71
CA LEU A 58 6.57 0.29 3.82
C LEU A 58 6.00 1.46 3.00
N PRO A 59 4.81 1.29 2.41
CA PRO A 59 4.06 2.40 1.85
C PRO A 59 3.52 3.29 2.97
N ASN A 60 3.39 4.58 2.70
CA ASN A 60 2.69 5.55 3.53
C ASN A 60 1.34 5.95 2.93
N VAL A 61 1.26 6.10 1.60
CA VAL A 61 0.05 6.47 0.86
C VAL A 61 -0.57 5.29 0.08
N PRO A 62 0.20 4.54 -0.74
CA PRO A 62 -0.39 3.45 -1.53
C PRO A 62 -0.88 2.31 -0.63
N SER A 63 -2.07 1.78 -0.90
CA SER A 63 -2.56 0.58 -0.24
C SER A 63 -1.86 -0.68 -0.78
N PRO A 64 -1.61 -1.71 0.06
CA PRO A 64 -1.13 -3.00 -0.40
C PRO A 64 -2.11 -3.67 -1.39
N LEU A 65 -1.57 -4.42 -2.36
CA LEU A 65 -2.35 -5.27 -3.26
C LEU A 65 -2.05 -6.74 -2.99
N LEU A 66 -3.06 -7.54 -2.68
CA LEU A 66 -2.97 -9.00 -2.67
C LEU A 66 -3.46 -9.55 -4.00
N TYR A 67 -2.58 -10.20 -4.76
CA TYR A 67 -2.95 -10.84 -6.02
C TYR A 67 -2.20 -12.16 -6.20
N LYS A 68 -2.94 -13.24 -6.47
CA LYS A 68 -2.40 -14.60 -6.68
C LYS A 68 -1.40 -15.06 -5.59
N GLY A 69 -1.71 -14.80 -4.33
CA GLY A 69 -0.89 -15.21 -3.18
C GLY A 69 0.35 -14.32 -2.92
N VAL A 70 0.53 -13.26 -3.69
CA VAL A 70 1.63 -12.29 -3.52
C VAL A 70 1.05 -10.97 -3.02
N LEU A 71 1.67 -10.43 -1.96
CA LEU A 71 1.35 -9.12 -1.42
C LEU A 71 2.34 -8.09 -1.97
N TYR A 72 1.84 -7.12 -2.72
CA TYR A 72 2.61 -6.04 -3.32
C TYR A 72 2.51 -4.77 -2.46
N LEU A 73 3.67 -4.24 -2.09
CA LEU A 73 3.82 -3.00 -1.32
C LEU A 73 4.56 -1.98 -2.19
N MET A 74 3.89 -0.90 -2.56
CA MET A 74 4.48 0.17 -3.35
C MET A 74 4.89 1.33 -2.45
N LYS A 75 6.19 1.50 -2.22
CA LYS A 75 6.71 2.67 -1.51
C LYS A 75 6.77 3.87 -2.44
N GLU A 76 6.50 5.05 -1.92
CA GLU A 76 6.45 6.34 -2.64
C GLU A 76 7.66 6.54 -3.53
N SER A 77 8.86 6.18 -3.05
CA SER A 77 10.10 6.31 -3.82
C SER A 77 10.26 5.34 -5.00
N GLY A 78 9.17 4.74 -5.48
CA GLY A 78 9.15 3.78 -6.60
C GLY A 78 9.77 2.42 -6.30
N ILE A 79 9.83 2.01 -5.02
CA ILE A 79 10.29 0.67 -4.63
C ILE A 79 9.07 -0.23 -4.51
N LEU A 80 9.02 -1.26 -5.36
CA LEU A 80 8.01 -2.32 -5.28
C LEU A 80 8.58 -3.51 -4.53
N THR A 81 7.90 -3.88 -3.44
CA THR A 81 8.19 -5.09 -2.67
C THR A 81 7.09 -6.11 -2.91
N ALA A 82 7.46 -7.33 -3.30
CA ALA A 82 6.58 -8.48 -3.33
C ALA A 82 6.91 -9.40 -2.16
N LEU A 83 5.89 -9.70 -1.36
CA LEU A 83 5.96 -10.63 -0.24
C LEU A 83 5.11 -11.87 -0.56
N ASP A 84 5.53 -13.01 -0.04
CA ASP A 84 4.65 -14.16 0.10
C ASP A 84 3.57 -13.82 1.14
N ALA A 85 2.30 -13.86 0.75
CA ALA A 85 1.22 -13.38 1.61
C ALA A 85 0.98 -14.25 2.86
N LEU A 86 1.40 -15.51 2.83
CA LEU A 86 1.19 -16.44 3.95
C LEU A 86 2.32 -16.38 4.98
N THR A 87 3.54 -16.10 4.52
CA THR A 87 4.74 -16.15 5.36
C THR A 87 5.38 -14.78 5.63
N GLY A 88 5.01 -13.75 4.85
CA GLY A 88 5.64 -12.43 4.91
C GLY A 88 7.06 -12.39 4.35
N LYS A 89 7.55 -13.49 3.76
CA LYS A 89 8.90 -13.57 3.18
C LYS A 89 9.00 -12.66 1.96
N VAL A 90 10.07 -11.88 1.89
CA VAL A 90 10.38 -11.08 0.69
C VAL A 90 10.71 -12.01 -0.46
N LEU A 91 9.92 -11.92 -1.53
CA LEU A 91 10.14 -12.62 -2.79
C LEU A 91 11.05 -11.79 -3.69
N LYS A 92 10.71 -10.51 -3.87
CA LYS A 92 11.52 -9.54 -4.64
C LYS A 92 11.30 -8.14 -4.10
N GLN A 93 12.36 -7.35 -4.06
CA GLN A 93 12.30 -5.93 -3.73
C GLN A 93 13.24 -5.18 -4.65
N ALA A 94 12.71 -4.26 -5.44
CA ALA A 94 13.50 -3.45 -6.36
C ALA A 94 12.75 -2.17 -6.75
N ARG A 95 13.49 -1.19 -7.26
CA ARG A 95 12.89 -0.03 -7.93
C ARG A 95 12.34 -0.43 -9.30
N LEU A 96 11.22 0.17 -9.69
CA LEU A 96 10.68 0.03 -11.05
C LEU A 96 11.56 0.82 -12.04
N GLN A 97 12.54 0.15 -12.63
CA GLN A 97 13.42 0.74 -13.64
C GLN A 97 12.59 1.24 -14.83
N GLY A 98 12.86 2.46 -15.31
CA GLY A 98 12.12 3.10 -16.39
C GLY A 98 10.81 3.80 -15.97
N ALA A 99 10.35 3.60 -14.74
CA ALA A 99 9.21 4.28 -14.15
C ALA A 99 9.60 4.85 -12.77
N LEU A 100 10.69 5.60 -12.75
CA LEU A 100 11.14 6.30 -11.54
C LEU A 100 10.23 7.49 -11.27
N GLY A 101 10.04 7.80 -9.99
CA GLY A 101 9.18 8.89 -9.57
C GLY A 101 8.51 8.59 -8.23
N ASP A 102 7.62 9.49 -7.83
CA ASP A 102 6.80 9.31 -6.65
C ASP A 102 5.58 8.44 -6.95
N TYR A 103 5.11 7.68 -5.97
CA TYR A 103 3.96 6.77 -6.11
C TYR A 103 2.95 7.03 -5.00
N PHE A 104 1.81 7.61 -5.38
CA PHE A 104 0.68 7.82 -4.48
C PHE A 104 -0.52 6.91 -4.81
N ALA A 105 -0.65 6.52 -6.07
CA ALA A 105 -1.67 5.59 -6.52
C ALA A 105 -1.39 4.16 -6.00
N SER A 106 -2.44 3.47 -5.58
CA SER A 106 -2.33 2.08 -5.16
C SER A 106 -2.16 1.15 -6.38
N PRO A 107 -1.37 0.07 -6.28
CA PRO A 107 -1.33 -0.96 -7.30
C PRO A 107 -2.70 -1.64 -7.46
N VAL A 108 -3.06 -1.98 -8.69
CA VAL A 108 -4.28 -2.75 -9.02
C VAL A 108 -3.94 -3.95 -9.90
N ALA A 109 -4.80 -4.94 -9.97
CA ALA A 109 -4.59 -6.12 -10.82
C ALA A 109 -5.86 -6.57 -11.54
N ALA A 110 -5.67 -6.95 -12.80
CA ALA A 110 -6.67 -7.60 -13.65
C ALA A 110 -5.96 -8.23 -14.86
N ASP A 111 -6.63 -9.17 -15.53
CA ASP A 111 -6.13 -9.79 -16.78
C ASP A 111 -4.69 -10.32 -16.65
N ASP A 112 -4.39 -10.94 -15.51
CA ASP A 112 -3.06 -11.45 -15.17
C ASP A 112 -1.93 -10.45 -15.32
N LYS A 113 -2.22 -9.21 -14.93
CA LYS A 113 -1.28 -8.10 -14.87
C LYS A 113 -1.46 -7.35 -13.56
N VAL A 114 -0.36 -6.81 -13.05
CA VAL A 114 -0.37 -5.80 -11.97
C VAL A 114 -0.03 -4.47 -12.61
N PHE A 115 -0.81 -3.44 -12.30
CA PHE A 115 -0.63 -2.09 -12.80
C PHE A 115 -0.18 -1.19 -11.65
N THR A 116 0.84 -0.39 -11.89
CA THR A 116 1.29 0.67 -10.97
C THR A 116 1.35 1.98 -11.73
N LEU A 117 1.07 3.08 -11.03
CA LEU A 117 1.02 4.41 -11.63
C LEU A 117 1.84 5.38 -10.77
N SER A 118 2.87 5.98 -11.36
CA SER A 118 3.64 7.05 -10.72
C SER A 118 2.89 8.38 -10.78
N HIS A 119 3.29 9.31 -9.91
CA HIS A 119 2.81 10.68 -9.87
C HIS A 119 3.01 11.38 -11.20
N GLU A 120 4.12 11.12 -11.88
CA GLU A 120 4.50 11.71 -13.17
C GLU A 120 3.81 11.04 -14.37
N GLY A 121 2.82 10.17 -14.13
CA GLY A 121 2.02 9.55 -15.18
C GLY A 121 2.63 8.30 -15.82
N LYS A 122 3.66 7.69 -15.21
CA LYS A 122 4.23 6.42 -15.69
C LYS A 122 3.35 5.25 -15.25
N VAL A 123 2.69 4.60 -16.21
CA VAL A 123 1.94 3.36 -16.01
C VAL A 123 2.87 2.18 -16.26
N THR A 124 3.22 1.44 -15.22
CA THR A 124 3.97 0.18 -15.35
C THR A 124 3.01 -1.00 -15.35
N VAL A 125 3.16 -1.88 -16.33
CA VAL A 125 2.44 -3.15 -16.45
C VAL A 125 3.39 -4.27 -16.07
N LEU A 126 3.02 -5.06 -15.07
CA LEU A 126 3.85 -6.13 -14.53
C LEU A 126 3.20 -7.49 -14.74
N LYS A 127 4.04 -8.49 -15.00
CA LYS A 127 3.65 -9.89 -14.86
C LYS A 127 3.53 -10.21 -13.36
N PRO A 128 2.38 -10.75 -12.91
CA PRO A 128 2.17 -11.11 -11.52
C PRO A 128 3.07 -12.30 -11.13
N GLY A 129 3.34 -12.42 -9.84
CA GLY A 129 4.26 -13.38 -9.25
C GLY A 129 5.29 -12.75 -8.31
N GLY A 130 5.95 -13.59 -7.52
CA GLY A 130 6.97 -13.17 -6.56
C GLY A 130 8.20 -12.57 -7.22
N GLN A 131 8.58 -13.09 -8.38
CA GLN A 131 9.60 -12.53 -9.27
C GLN A 131 8.95 -11.73 -10.39
N TRP A 132 8.14 -10.73 -10.02
CA TRP A 132 7.46 -9.87 -10.99
C TRP A 132 8.42 -9.33 -12.07
N GLU A 133 7.90 -9.14 -13.26
CA GLU A 133 8.63 -8.70 -14.44
C GLU A 133 7.90 -7.51 -15.07
N VAL A 134 8.65 -6.52 -15.57
CA VAL A 134 8.05 -5.38 -16.30
C VAL A 134 7.73 -5.83 -17.71
N LEU A 135 6.45 -5.79 -18.06
CA LEU A 135 5.94 -6.12 -19.40
C LEU A 135 5.90 -4.88 -20.30
N ALA A 136 5.51 -3.74 -19.74
CA ALA A 136 5.43 -2.47 -20.46
C ALA A 136 5.51 -1.29 -19.49
N ILE A 137 5.98 -0.15 -20.01
CA ILE A 137 5.92 1.15 -19.35
C ILE A 137 5.31 2.12 -20.35
N ASN A 138 4.24 2.79 -19.95
CA ASN A 138 3.54 3.78 -20.76
C ASN A 138 3.61 5.13 -20.06
N ASP A 139 3.78 6.19 -20.84
CA ASP A 139 3.82 7.55 -20.34
C ASP A 139 2.54 8.28 -20.76
N LEU A 140 1.79 8.78 -19.77
CA LEU A 140 0.60 9.58 -20.02
C LEU A 140 0.93 11.06 -20.23
N GLY A 141 2.15 11.49 -19.94
CA GLY A 141 2.61 12.87 -20.13
C GLY A 141 1.97 13.89 -19.19
N GLU A 142 1.29 13.43 -18.14
CA GLU A 142 0.59 14.29 -17.18
C GLU A 142 0.54 13.63 -15.79
N ASP A 143 0.54 14.48 -14.77
CA ASP A 143 0.50 14.03 -13.38
C ASP A 143 -0.75 13.21 -13.05
N CYS A 144 -0.56 12.18 -12.24
CA CYS A 144 -1.53 11.17 -11.87
C CYS A 144 -1.44 10.81 -10.39
N ASN A 145 -2.50 11.07 -9.62
CA ASN A 145 -2.54 10.71 -8.19
C ASN A 145 -3.60 9.65 -7.86
N ALA A 146 -4.55 9.45 -8.77
CA ALA A 146 -5.69 8.56 -8.53
C ALA A 146 -5.29 7.11 -8.77
N THR A 147 -5.75 6.22 -7.89
CA THR A 147 -5.66 4.78 -8.11
C THR A 147 -6.47 4.41 -9.36
N PRO A 148 -5.90 3.70 -10.34
CA PRO A 148 -6.65 3.25 -11.53
C PRO A 148 -7.88 2.43 -11.15
N ALA A 149 -8.99 2.62 -11.87
CA ALA A 149 -10.21 1.85 -11.67
C ALA A 149 -10.36 0.79 -12.76
N ILE A 150 -10.91 -0.38 -12.40
CA ILE A 150 -11.15 -1.47 -13.35
C ILE A 150 -12.66 -1.72 -13.40
N ALA A 151 -13.25 -1.57 -14.58
CA ALA A 151 -14.67 -1.82 -14.82
C ALA A 151 -14.90 -2.13 -16.31
N ASP A 152 -15.93 -2.93 -16.63
CA ASP A 152 -16.38 -3.19 -18.00
C ASP A 152 -15.25 -3.59 -18.98
N GLY A 153 -14.39 -4.51 -18.52
CA GLY A 153 -13.25 -5.01 -19.30
C GLY A 153 -12.20 -3.93 -19.62
N SER A 154 -12.19 -2.83 -18.88
CA SER A 154 -11.37 -1.66 -19.15
C SER A 154 -10.65 -1.15 -17.88
N LEU A 155 -9.48 -0.56 -18.09
CA LEU A 155 -8.74 0.19 -17.08
C LEU A 155 -8.99 1.69 -17.29
N TYR A 156 -9.41 2.38 -16.24
CA TYR A 156 -9.65 3.82 -16.24
C TYR A 156 -8.58 4.52 -15.43
N ILE A 157 -7.94 5.53 -16.03
CA ILE A 157 -6.87 6.30 -15.39
C ILE A 157 -7.21 7.78 -15.43
N ARG A 158 -7.31 8.40 -14.26
CA ARG A 158 -7.51 9.84 -14.10
C ARG A 158 -6.15 10.53 -14.00
N THR A 159 -5.82 11.32 -15.01
CA THR A 159 -4.71 12.28 -14.97
C THR A 159 -5.18 13.60 -14.36
N ARG A 160 -4.38 14.64 -14.35
CA ARG A 160 -4.80 15.98 -13.91
C ARG A 160 -5.90 16.57 -14.81
N GLY A 161 -5.78 16.44 -16.12
CA GLY A 161 -6.65 17.07 -17.12
C GLY A 161 -7.72 16.15 -17.74
N ALA A 162 -7.50 14.84 -17.76
CA ALA A 162 -8.40 13.90 -18.45
C ALA A 162 -8.70 12.61 -17.65
N LEU A 163 -9.69 11.86 -18.12
CA LEU A 163 -9.95 10.48 -17.73
C LEU A 163 -9.80 9.59 -18.97
N TYR A 164 -8.80 8.72 -18.96
CA TYR A 164 -8.53 7.77 -20.04
C TYR A 164 -9.20 6.43 -19.76
N ARG A 165 -9.64 5.76 -20.82
CA ARG A 165 -10.11 4.38 -20.80
C ARG A 165 -9.22 3.54 -21.71
N PHE A 166 -8.63 2.47 -21.17
CA PHE A 166 -7.86 1.48 -21.88
C PHE A 166 -8.61 0.15 -21.88
N GLY A 167 -8.90 -0.39 -23.06
CA GLY A 167 -9.60 -1.66 -23.22
C GLY A 167 -9.47 -2.15 -24.66
N LYS A 168 -9.90 -3.39 -24.93
CA LYS A 168 -9.97 -3.88 -26.31
C LYS A 168 -10.99 -3.05 -27.09
N GLN A 169 -10.68 -2.79 -28.36
CA GLN A 169 -11.70 -2.30 -29.30
C GLN A 169 -12.80 -3.37 -29.38
N GLN A 170 -14.05 -2.93 -29.17
CA GLN A 170 -15.23 -3.75 -29.33
C GLN A 170 -15.61 -3.82 -30.80
#